data_AF-A0A2E8GI10-F1
#
_entry.id   AF-A0A2E8GI10-F1
#
_cell.length_a   1.000
_cell.length_b   1.000
_cell.length_c   1.000
_cell.angle_alpha   90.00
_cell.angle_beta   90.00
_cell.angle_gamma   90.00
#
_symmetry.space_group_name_H-M   'P 1'
#
loop_
_entity.id
_entity.type
_entity.pdbx_description
1 polymer ?
#
loop_
_entity_poly.entity_id
_entity_poly.type
_entity_poly.pdbx_seq_one_letter_code
_entity_poly.pdbx_strand_id
1 'polypeptide(L)' 'GMRGIFLVIEAVKQLRGECGERQVKDARIALAHGTGGTIGDKHSGATLILGVDR' A
#
# COMPACT_ATOMS: atom_id res chain seq x y z
N GLY A 1 -13.28 7.44 -7.39
CA GLY A 1 -11.97 8.03 -7.71
C GLY A 1 -10.88 7.06 -7.32
N MET A 2 -9.77 7.05 -8.06
CA MET A 2 -8.64 6.16 -7.83
C MET A 2 -7.90 6.59 -6.56
N ARG A 3 -7.93 5.74 -5.53
CA ARG A 3 -7.56 6.04 -4.14
C ARG A 3 -6.24 5.38 -3.72
N GLY A 4 -5.36 5.12 -4.68
CA GLY A 4 -4.11 4.37 -4.47
C GLY A 4 -3.16 5.00 -3.44
N ILE A 5 -3.19 6.33 -3.28
CA ILE A 5 -2.36 7.02 -2.30
C ILE A 5 -2.67 6.60 -0.86
N PHE A 6 -3.92 6.25 -0.52
CA PHE A 6 -4.27 5.79 0.83
C PHE A 6 -3.66 4.43 1.16
N LEU A 7 -3.50 3.56 0.15
CA LEU A 7 -2.83 2.26 0.32
C LEU A 7 -1.35 2.46 0.64
N VAL A 8 -0.69 3.40 -0.07
CA VAL A 8 0.72 3.74 0.17
C VAL A 8 0.91 4.36 1.55
N ILE A 9 0.02 5.28 1.95
CA ILE A 9 0.07 5.92 3.29
C ILE A 9 -0.04 4.86 4.39
N GLU A 10 -1.04 3.99 4.34
CA GLU A 10 -1.19 2.94 5.35
C GLU A 10 0.01 1.98 5.35
N ALA A 11 0.49 1.55 4.17
CA ALA A 11 1.66 0.68 4.08
C ALA A 11 2.91 1.31 4.72
N VAL A 12 3.16 2.60 4.48
CA VAL A 12 4.28 3.32 5.11
C VAL A 12 4.09 3.44 6.62
N LYS A 13 2.89 3.77 7.10
CA LYS A 13 2.63 3.84 8.55
C LYS A 13 2.81 2.49 9.24
N GLN A 14 2.36 1.40 8.60
CA GLN A 14 2.56 0.03 9.09
C GLN A 14 4.06 -0.29 9.16
N LEU A 15 4.80 -0.02 8.09
CA LEU A 15 6.24 -0.24 8.07
C LEU A 15 6.96 0.59 9.15
N ARG A 16 6.49 1.80 9.46
CA ARG A 16 7.08 2.69 10.48
C ARG A 16 6.68 2.37 11.92
N GLY A 17 5.64 1.57 12.16
CA GLY A 17 5.18 1.30 13.52
C GLY A 17 4.14 2.30 14.04
N GLU A 18 3.45 3.03 13.14
CA GLU A 18 2.59 4.17 13.47
C GLU A 18 1.09 3.85 13.39
N CYS A 19 0.71 2.56 13.44
CA CYS A 19 -0.67 2.12 13.21
C CYS A 19 -1.47 1.73 14.47
N GLY A 20 -0.93 1.92 15.68
CA GLY A 20 -1.64 1.67 16.93
C GLY A 20 -2.18 0.24 17.02
N GLU A 21 -3.47 0.07 17.35
CA GLU A 21 -4.10 -1.25 17.43
C GLU A 21 -4.08 -2.05 16.12
N ARG A 22 -3.97 -1.37 14.97
CA ARG A 22 -3.90 -2.03 13.65
C ARG A 22 -2.48 -2.42 13.26
N GLN A 23 -1.49 -2.17 14.12
CA GLN A 23 -0.08 -2.39 13.80
C GLN A 23 0.19 -3.87 13.51
N VAL A 24 0.68 -4.15 12.31
CA VAL A 24 1.21 -5.47 11.97
C VAL A 24 2.54 -5.66 12.68
N LYS A 25 2.65 -6.75 13.45
CA LYS A 25 3.86 -7.09 14.18
C LYS A 25 5.02 -7.30 13.22
N ASP A 26 6.14 -6.66 13.53
CA ASP A 26 7.42 -6.79 12.81
C ASP A 26 7.34 -6.54 11.30
N ALA A 27 6.46 -5.65 10.84
CA ALA A 27 6.38 -5.28 9.43
C ALA A 27 7.74 -4.76 8.91
N ARG A 28 8.25 -5.38 7.83
CA ARG A 28 9.51 -5.02 7.15
C ARG A 28 9.34 -4.78 5.65
N ILE A 29 8.37 -5.45 5.03
CA ILE A 29 8.03 -5.31 3.62
C ILE A 29 6.51 -5.17 3.49
N ALA A 30 6.06 -4.30 2.58
CA ALA A 30 4.65 -4.15 2.24
C ALA A 30 4.46 -4.13 0.72
N LEU A 31 3.31 -4.65 0.26
CA LEU A 31 2.85 -4.55 -1.12
C LEU A 31 1.62 -3.66 -1.19
N ALA A 32 1.64 -2.70 -2.10
CA ALA A 32 0.48 -1.87 -2.43
C ALA A 32 0.17 -2.00 -3.92
N HIS A 33 -1.06 -2.38 -4.26
CA HIS A 33 -1.54 -2.47 -5.64
C HIS A 33 -2.75 -1.58 -5.83
N GLY A 34 -2.74 -0.77 -6.88
CA GLY A 34 -3.86 0.09 -7.26
C GLY A 34 -4.24 -0.10 -8.71
N THR A 35 -5.54 -0.24 -8.96
CA THR A 35 -6.13 -0.28 -10.31
C THR A 35 -6.93 0.99 -10.57
N GLY A 36 -6.73 1.55 -11.75
CA GLY A 36 -7.46 2.69 -12.29
C GLY A 36 -8.26 2.31 -13.54
N GLY A 37 -9.30 3.09 -13.84
CA GLY A 37 -10.21 2.81 -14.95
C GLY A 37 -11.19 1.67 -14.65
N THR A 38 -11.59 0.92 -15.68
CA THR A 38 -12.59 -0.15 -15.58
C THR A 38 -11.99 -1.47 -16.08
N ILE A 39 -11.99 -2.48 -15.22
CA ILE A 39 -11.52 -3.82 -15.59
C ILE A 39 -12.39 -4.34 -16.73
N GLY A 40 -11.77 -4.79 -17.82
CA GLY A 40 -12.47 -5.27 -19.03
C GLY A 40 -12.69 -4.22 -20.13
N ASP A 41 -12.37 -2.96 -19.87
CA ASP A 41 -12.27 -1.91 -20.91
C ASP A 41 -10.85 -1.30 -20.84
N LYS A 42 -10.72 -0.01 -20.50
CA LYS A 42 -9.43 0.65 -20.30
C LYS A 42 -9.12 0.72 -18.82
N HIS A 43 -8.08 0.00 -18.42
CA HIS A 43 -7.56 0.07 -17.05
C HIS A 43 -6.04 0.23 -17.04
N SER A 44 -5.54 0.74 -15.92
CA SER A 44 -4.12 0.81 -15.61
C SER A 44 -3.89 0.24 -14.22
N GLY A 45 -2.78 -0.48 -14.02
CA GLY A 45 -2.37 -1.00 -12.73
C GLY A 45 -1.01 -0.47 -12.32
N ALA A 46 -0.82 -0.25 -11.03
CA ALA A 46 0.49 0.00 -10.44
C ALA A 46 0.67 -0.91 -9.22
N THR A 47 1.82 -1.57 -9.13
CA THR A 47 2.21 -2.42 -8.00
C THR A 47 3.52 -1.90 -7.42
N LEU A 48 3.54 -1.69 -6.11
CA LEU A 48 4.68 -1.20 -5.37
C LEU A 48 5.08 -2.23 -4.31
N ILE A 49 6.39 -2.38 -4.14
CA ILE A 49 6.99 -3.07 -2.99
C ILE A 49 7.74 -2.01 -2.19
N LEU A 50 7.41 -1.89 -0.90
CA LEU A 50 8.00 -0.92 0.02
C LEU A 50 8.73 -1.70 1.12
N GLY A 51 9.93 -1.24 1.48
CA GLY A 51 10.74 -1.84 2.54
C GLY A 51 11.26 -0.79 3.52
N VAL A 52 11.54 -1.22 4.74
CA VAL A 52 12.31 -0.44 5.72
C VAL A 52 13.55 -1.21 6.10
N ASP A 53 14.68 -0.51 6.13
CA ASP A 53 15.94 -1.06 6.63
C ASP A 53 16.00 -0.82 8.14
N ARG A 54 16.15 -1.89 8.93
CA ARG A 54 16.12 -1.90 10.40
C ARG A 54 17.00 -3.00 10.96
#